data_AF-A0AAU8JIG3-F1
#
_entry.id   AF-A0AAU8JIG3-F1
#
_cell.length_a   1.000
_cell.length_b   1.000
_cell.length_c   1.000
_cell.angle_alpha   90.00
_cell.angle_beta   90.00
_cell.angle_gamma   90.00
#
_symmetry.space_group_name_H-M   'P 1'
#
loop_
_entity.id
_entity.type
_entity.pdbx_description
1 polymer ?
#
loop_
_entity_poly.entity_id
_entity_poly.type
_entity_poly.pdbx_seq_one_letter_code
_entity_poly.pdbx_strand_id
1 'polypeptide(L)' 'MALTEADKRRLEQIFDQLDYQEQQKVLSSQQAFENWLRNSAYSIYCKVRDWLNDLWDWLFG' A
#
# COMPACT_ATOMS: atom_id res chain seq x y z
N MET A 1 -27.29 -8.30 -35.46
CA MET A 1 -27.80 -9.07 -34.30
C MET A 1 -27.80 -8.14 -33.11
N ALA A 2 -28.96 -7.80 -32.58
CA ALA A 2 -29.05 -6.98 -31.37
C ALA A 2 -28.62 -7.86 -30.18
N LEU A 3 -27.73 -7.33 -29.32
CA LEU A 3 -27.42 -7.94 -28.04
C LEU A 3 -28.72 -8.19 -27.29
N THR A 4 -28.90 -9.41 -26.79
CA THR A 4 -30.08 -9.72 -25.99
C THR A 4 -29.96 -9.00 -24.65
N GLU A 5 -31.09 -8.71 -24.01
CA GLU A 5 -31.15 -8.17 -22.64
C GLU A 5 -30.28 -8.96 -21.66
N ALA A 6 -30.20 -10.28 -21.84
CA ALA A 6 -29.37 -11.16 -21.02
C ALA A 6 -27.87 -10.92 -21.22
N ASP A 7 -27.43 -10.71 -22.46
CA ASP A 7 -26.02 -10.42 -22.78
C ASP A 7 -25.60 -9.07 -22.21
N LYS A 8 -26.52 -8.10 -22.24
CA LYS A 8 -26.28 -6.75 -21.72
C LYS A 8 -26.06 -6.76 -20.20
N ARG A 9 -26.91 -7.47 -19.45
CA ARG A 9 -26.75 -7.64 -17.99
C ARG A 9 -25.47 -8.38 -17.63
N ARG A 10 -25.08 -9.36 -18.44
CA ARG A 10 -23.85 -10.12 -18.23
C ARG A 10 -22.61 -9.25 -18.42
N LEU A 11 -22.63 -8.36 -19.40
CA LEU A 11 -21.57 -7.37 -19.60
C LEU A 11 -21.51 -6.37 -18.44
N GLU A 12 -22.65 -5.84 -17.98
CA GLU A 12 -22.71 -4.93 -16.83
C GLU A 12 -22.11 -5.58 -15.56
N GLN A 13 -22.45 -6.84 -15.29
CA GLN A 13 -21.88 -7.59 -14.16
C GLN A 13 -20.36 -7.79 -14.27
N ILE A 14 -19.84 -8.00 -15.49
CA ILE A 14 -18.40 -8.13 -15.72
C ILE A 14 -17.70 -6.78 -15.49
N PHE A 15 -18.31 -5.68 -15.95
CA PHE A 15 -17.77 -4.34 -15.72
C PHE A 15 -17.75 -3.97 -14.23
N ASP A 16 -18.82 -4.26 -13.49
CA ASP A 16 -18.87 -4.03 -12.04
C ASP A 16 -17.79 -4.84 -11.29
N GLN A 17 -17.56 -6.09 -11.70
CA GLN A 17 -16.51 -6.92 -11.10
C GLN A 17 -15.10 -6.41 -11.42
N LEU A 18 -14.86 -5.95 -12.64
CA LEU A 18 -13.57 -5.37 -13.04
C LEU A 18 -13.26 -4.11 -12.25
N ASP A 19 -14.24 -3.21 -12.11
CA ASP A 19 -14.08 -1.96 -11.37
C ASP A 19 -13.79 -2.23 -9.88
N TYR A 20 -14.49 -3.21 -9.28
CA TYR A 20 -14.22 -3.62 -7.90
C TYR A 20 -12.82 -4.23 -7.71
N GLN A 21 -12.35 -5.06 -8.66
CA GLN A 21 -11.01 -5.63 -8.61
C GLN A 21 -9.92 -4.57 -8.75
N GLU A 22 -10.13 -3.60 -9.63
CA GLU A 22 -9.20 -2.49 -9.84
C GLU A 22 -9.12 -1.61 -8.59
N GLN A 23 -10.27 -1.30 -7.98
CA GLN A 23 -10.33 -0.59 -6.70
C GLN A 23 -9.59 -1.32 -5.58
N GLN A 24 -9.78 -2.64 -5.43
CA GLN A 24 -9.05 -3.42 -4.43
C GLN A 24 -7.53 -3.39 -4.66
N LYS A 25 -7.10 -3.44 -5.92
CA LYS A 25 -5.68 -3.39 -6.27
C LYS A 25 -5.06 -2.04 -5.92
N VAL A 26 -5.77 -0.94 -6.17
CA VAL A 26 -5.31 0.41 -5.77
C VAL A 26 -5.23 0.53 -4.25
N LEU A 27 -6.26 0.10 -3.52
CA LEU A 27 -6.29 0.16 -2.06
C LEU A 27 -5.18 -0.67 -1.40
N SER A 28 -4.97 -1.89 -1.87
CA SER A 28 -3.89 -2.76 -1.37
C SER A 28 -2.50 -2.19 -1.67
N SER A 29 -2.31 -1.60 -2.86
CA SER A 29 -1.07 -0.90 -3.19
C SER A 29 -0.83 0.30 -2.29
N GLN A 30 -1.87 1.06 -1.95
CA GLN A 30 -1.76 2.22 -1.07
C GLN A 30 -1.39 1.82 0.36
N GLN A 31 -2.05 0.80 0.92
CA GLN A 31 -1.72 0.26 2.24
C GLN A 31 -0.30 -0.32 2.28
N ALA A 32 0.11 -1.04 1.25
CA ALA A 32 1.47 -1.57 1.17
C ALA A 32 2.52 -0.44 1.14
N PHE A 33 2.24 0.63 0.40
CA PHE A 33 3.11 1.81 0.33
C PHE A 33 3.20 2.54 1.68
N GLU A 34 2.07 2.75 2.36
CA GLU A 34 2.03 3.36 3.69
C GLU A 34 2.84 2.55 4.72
N ASN A 35 2.67 1.22 4.72
CA ASN A 35 3.43 0.33 5.58
C ASN A 35 4.94 0.39 5.30
N TRP A 36 5.32 0.43 4.02
CA TRP A 36 6.73 0.56 3.62
C TRP A 36 7.33 1.90 4.06
N LEU A 37 6.59 3.00 3.91
CA LEU A 37 7.01 4.32 4.36
C LEU A 37 7.20 4.36 5.88
N ARG A 38 6.26 3.81 6.64
CA ARG A 38 6.34 3.73 8.10
C ARG A 38 7.56 2.94 8.55
N ASN A 39 7.82 1.79 7.94
CA ASN A 39 8.99 0.97 8.24
C ASN A 39 10.29 1.70 7.90
N SER A 40 10.33 2.40 6.76
CA SER A 40 11.52 3.16 6.33
C SER A 40 11.80 4.33 7.28
N ALA A 41 10.78 5.09 7.67
CA ALA A 41 10.89 6.17 8.65
C ALA A 41 11.35 5.64 10.02
N TYR A 42 10.80 4.52 10.46
CA TYR A 42 11.21 3.88 11.72
C TYR A 42 12.67 3.39 11.66
N SER A 43 13.12 2.85 10.53
CA SER A 43 14.53 2.46 10.34
C SER A 43 15.47 3.66 10.46
N ILE A 44 15.12 4.80 9.85
CA ILE A 44 15.90 6.04 9.98
C ILE A 44 15.94 6.50 11.44
N TYR A 45 14.79 6.50 12.13
CA TYR A 45 14.72 6.84 13.55
C TYR A 45 15.65 5.96 14.39
N CYS A 46 15.61 4.64 14.20
CA CYS A 46 16.50 3.73 14.92
C CYS A 46 17.97 4.05 14.66
N LYS A 47 18.36 4.28 13.40
CA LYS A 47 19.75 4.64 13.05
C LYS A 47 20.21 5.93 13.74
N VAL A 48 19.35 6.95 13.78
CA VAL A 48 19.67 8.22 14.45
C VAL A 48 19.80 8.02 15.96
N ARG A 49 18.87 7.26 16.56
CA ARG A 49 18.91 6.95 17.99
C ARG A 49 20.17 6.17 18.36
N ASP A 50 20.49 5.14 17.59
CA ASP A 50 21.65 4.29 17.85
C ASP A 50 22.95 5.11 17.71
N TRP A 51 23.05 5.97 16.69
CA TRP A 51 24.17 6.90 16.56
C TRP A 51 24.30 7.88 17.74
N LEU A 52 23.17 8.41 18.25
CA LEU A 52 23.19 9.28 19.43
C LEU A 52 23.65 8.54 20.69
N ASN A 53 23.25 7.29 20.86
CA ASN A 53 23.71 6.46 21.97
C ASN A 53 25.21 6.16 21.86
N ASP A 54 25.69 5.78 20.67
CA ASP A 54 27.12 5.55 20.42
C ASP A 54 27.95 6.82 20.71
N LEU A 55 27.44 7.99 20.32
CA LEU A 55 28.07 9.28 20.58
C LEU A 55 28.07 9.61 22.08
N TRP A 56 26.99 9.29 22.80
CA TRP A 56 26.91 9.47 24.23
C TRP A 56 27.91 8.58 24.99
N ASP A 57 27.96 7.29 24.63
CA ASP A 57 28.91 6.34 25.20
C ASP A 57 30.36 6.74 24.90
N TRP A 58 30.64 7.32 23.73
CA TRP A 58 31.97 7.85 23.41
C TRP A 58 32.35 9.09 24.23
N LEU A 59 31.39 9.97 24.52
CA LEU A 59 31.64 11.21 25.26
C LEU A 59 31.73 11.02 26.78
N PHE A 60 30.99 10.06 27.33
CA PHE A 60 30.77 9.92 28.77
C PHE A 60 31.06 8.53 29.34
N GLY A 61 31.36 7.54 28.50
CA GLY A 61 31.84 6.21 28.88
C GLY A 61 33.35 6.11 28.89
#